data_AF-A0A7K5BEL7-F1
#
_entry.id   AF-A0A7K5BEL7-F1
#
_cell.length_a   1.000
_cell.length_b   1.000
_cell.length_c   1.000
_cell.angle_alpha   90.00
_cell.angle_beta   90.00
_cell.angle_gamma   90.00
#
_symmetry.space_group_name_H-M   'P 1'
#
loop_
_entity.id
_entity.type
_entity.pdbx_description
1 polymer ?
#
loop_
_entity_poly.entity_id
_entity_poly.type
_entity_poly.pdbx_seq_one_letter_code
_entity_poly.pdbx_strand_id
1 'polypeptide(L)' 'GGRGVLQLLGYTEESGEGLSFPPELEGPDHPRVASVTADVLVLRAEIDLLLANQHPNPQFFTEILLGEDEVRLGGD' A
#
# COMPACT_ATOMS: atom_id res chain seq x y z
N GLY A 1 -6.90 -2.45 -2.02
CA GLY A 1 -7.18 -1.04 -2.36
C GLY A 1 -7.31 -0.19 -1.11
N GLY A 2 -7.58 1.12 -1.21
CA GLY A 2 -7.55 2.06 -0.07
C GLY A 2 -8.41 1.65 1.14
N ARG A 3 -9.61 1.12 0.93
CA ARG A 3 -10.48 0.58 2.02
C ARG A 3 -9.80 -0.56 2.78
N GLY A 4 -9.00 -1.39 2.11
CA GLY A 4 -8.23 -2.46 2.76
C GLY A 4 -7.16 -1.93 3.71
N VAL A 5 -6.53 -0.79 3.39
CA VAL A 5 -5.58 -0.14 4.31
C VAL A 5 -6.30 0.40 5.55
N LEU A 6 -7.49 0.99 5.38
CA LEU A 6 -8.31 1.43 6.52
C LEU A 6 -8.70 0.25 7.42
N GLN A 7 -9.06 -0.89 6.84
CA GLN A 7 -9.34 -2.11 7.62
C GLN A 7 -8.10 -2.59 8.41
N LEU A 8 -6.90 -2.50 7.84
CA LEU A 8 -5.64 -2.80 8.55
C LEU A 8 -5.37 -1.85 9.72
N LEU A 9 -5.83 -0.59 9.63
CA LEU A 9 -5.74 0.40 10.71
C LEU A 9 -6.80 0.19 11.82
N GLY A 10 -7.76 -0.71 11.62
CA GLY A 10 -8.81 -1.04 12.58
C GLY A 10 -10.21 -0.53 12.23
N TYR A 11 -10.40 0.10 11.06
CA TYR A 11 -11.72 0.50 10.57
C TYR A 11 -12.42 -0.71 9.93
N THR A 12 -12.92 -1.62 10.75
CA THR A 12 -13.49 -2.90 10.30
C THR A 12 -15.01 -2.92 10.22
N GLU A 13 -15.71 -2.03 10.92
CA GLU A 13 -17.18 -1.97 10.89
C GLU A 13 -17.66 -1.17 9.68
N GLU A 14 -18.46 -1.81 8.82
CA GLU A 14 -19.18 -1.11 7.76
C GLU A 14 -20.41 -0.40 8.34
N SER A 15 -20.38 0.93 8.33
CA SER A 15 -21.48 1.77 8.80
C SER A 15 -21.99 2.62 7.63
N GLY A 16 -23.12 2.20 7.05
CA GLY A 16 -23.65 2.80 5.83
C GLY A 16 -22.64 2.76 4.68
N GLU A 17 -22.24 3.93 4.19
CA GLU A 17 -21.26 4.10 3.11
C GLU A 17 -19.79 4.15 3.61
N GLY A 18 -19.56 4.03 4.93
CA GLY A 18 -18.27 4.27 5.57
C GLY A 18 -17.66 3.05 6.26
N LEU A 19 -16.43 3.24 6.75
CA LEU A 19 -15.77 2.32 7.68
C LEU A 19 -15.54 3.02 9.02
N SER A 20 -15.74 2.29 10.11
CA SER A 20 -15.61 2.78 11.48
C SER A 20 -14.90 1.75 12.36
N PHE A 21 -14.40 2.19 13.52
CA PHE A 21 -13.88 1.27 14.54
C PHE A 21 -15.04 0.49 15.18
N PRO A 22 -14.81 -0.77 15.60
CA PRO A 22 -15.76 -1.50 16.42
C PRO A 22 -16.09 -0.74 17.71
N PRO A 23 -17.37 -0.73 18.14
CA PRO A 23 -17.79 0.02 19.33
C PRO A 23 -17.17 -0.52 20.64
N GLU A 24 -16.80 -1.80 20.65
CA GLU A 24 -16.10 -2.47 21.75
C GLU A 24 -14.61 -2.12 21.85
N LEU A 25 -14.06 -1.40 20.86
CA LEU A 25 -12.65 -1.05 20.84
C LEU A 25 -12.40 0.23 21.67
N GLU A 26 -11.63 0.11 22.74
CA GLU A 26 -11.27 1.27 23.59
C GLU A 26 -10.29 2.24 22.90
N GLY A 27 -9.57 1.79 21.88
CA GLY A 27 -8.63 2.59 21.11
C GLY A 27 -7.87 1.77 20.07
N PRO A 28 -7.11 2.44 19.18
CA PRO A 28 -6.36 1.75 18.13
C PRO A 28 -5.22 0.89 18.70
N ASP A 29 -4.91 -0.20 18.00
CA ASP A 29 -3.66 -0.93 18.20
C ASP A 29 -2.50 -0.06 17.68
N HIS A 30 -1.84 0.65 18.60
CA HIS A 30 -0.80 1.63 18.28
C HIS A 30 0.38 1.01 17.52
N PRO A 31 0.96 -0.14 17.96
CA PRO A 31 1.97 -0.85 17.18
C PRO A 31 1.53 -1.18 15.74
N ARG A 32 0.30 -1.67 15.55
CA ARG A 32 -0.22 -1.99 14.22
C ARG A 32 -0.38 -0.73 13.37
N VAL A 33 -1.00 0.31 13.91
CA VAL A 33 -1.18 1.58 13.19
C VAL A 33 0.16 2.17 12.77
N ALA A 34 1.16 2.14 13.64
CA ALA A 34 2.50 2.62 13.34
C ALA A 34 3.16 1.81 12.20
N SER A 35 3.07 0.47 12.26
CA SER A 35 3.60 -0.41 11.21
C SER A 35 2.95 -0.16 9.86
N VAL A 36 1.61 -0.17 9.80
CA VAL A 36 0.86 0.04 8.56
C VAL A 36 1.14 1.43 7.99
N THR A 37 1.27 2.44 8.85
CA THR A 37 1.62 3.81 8.43
C THR A 37 3.02 3.88 7.86
N ALA A 38 4.00 3.22 8.49
CA ALA A 38 5.37 3.15 7.97
C ALA A 38 5.40 2.50 6.59
N ASP A 39 4.72 1.37 6.40
CA ASP A 39 4.67 0.67 5.11
C ASP A 39 4.02 1.54 4.02
N VAL A 40 2.93 2.24 4.34
CA VAL A 40 2.26 3.17 3.40
C VAL A 40 3.17 4.34 3.02
N LEU A 41 3.90 4.90 3.98
CA LEU A 41 4.83 6.00 3.72
C LEU A 41 6.02 5.56 2.88
N VAL A 42 6.58 4.38 3.15
CA VAL A 42 7.68 3.81 2.37
C VAL A 42 7.22 3.55 0.94
N LEU A 43 6.09 2.86 0.76
CA LEU A 43 5.52 2.61 -0.57
C LEU A 43 5.30 3.92 -1.34
N ARG A 44 4.78 4.96 -0.68
CA ARG A 44 4.59 6.26 -1.31
C ARG A 44 5.93 6.88 -1.75
N ALA A 45 6.94 6.86 -0.89
CA ALA A 45 8.26 7.38 -1.20
C ALA A 45 8.92 6.61 -2.35
N GLU A 46 8.80 5.28 -2.39
CA GLU A 46 9.32 4.45 -3.48
C GLU A 46 8.64 4.78 -4.81
N ILE A 47 7.31 4.96 -4.83
CA ILE A 47 6.57 5.39 -6.02
C ILE A 47 7.01 6.78 -6.48
N ASP A 48 7.13 7.75 -5.56
CA ASP A 48 7.56 9.11 -5.90
C ASP A 48 8.98 9.11 -6.51
N LEU A 49 9.89 8.27 -5.99
CA LEU A 49 11.24 8.09 -6.51
C LEU A 49 11.26 7.38 -7.88
N LEU A 50 10.38 6.40 -8.11
CA LEU A 50 10.21 5.76 -9.42
C LEU A 50 9.74 6.76 -10.47
N LEU A 51 8.72 7.57 -10.15
CA LEU A 51 8.21 8.61 -11.04
C LEU A 51 9.26 9.69 -11.35
N ALA A 52 10.15 9.98 -10.40
CA ALA A 52 11.29 10.88 -10.59
C ALA A 52 12.48 10.24 -11.32
N ASN A 53 12.43 8.95 -11.65
CA ASN A 53 13.55 8.16 -12.19
C ASN A 53 14.81 8.23 -11.29
N GLN A 54 14.60 8.26 -9.98
CA GLN A 54 15.64 8.35 -8.94
C GLN A 54 15.62 7.16 -7.97
N HIS A 55 14.76 6.18 -8.21
CA HIS A 55 14.68 5.00 -7.36
C HIS A 55 16.03 4.26 -7.34
N PRO A 56 16.57 3.84 -6.18
CA PRO A 56 17.85 3.13 -6.10
C PRO A 56 17.88 1.78 -6.83
N ASN A 57 16.72 1.16 -6.98
CA ASN A 57 16.56 -0.13 -7.64
C ASN A 57 15.28 -0.12 -8.51
N PRO A 58 15.29 0.53 -9.68
CA PRO A 58 14.08 0.66 -10.51
C PRO A 58 13.73 -0.65 -11.22
N GLN A 59 14.70 -1.53 -11.50
CA GLN A 59 14.45 -2.78 -12.24
C GLN A 59 13.55 -3.75 -11.46
N PHE A 60 13.66 -3.77 -10.13
CA PHE A 60 12.79 -4.58 -9.28
C PHE A 60 11.30 -4.30 -9.51
N PHE A 61 10.95 -3.04 -9.78
CA PHE A 61 9.57 -2.63 -10.02
C PHE A 61 9.11 -2.88 -11.46
N THR A 62 10.03 -3.06 -12.41
CA THR A 62 9.70 -3.35 -13.80
C THR A 62 8.94 -4.67 -13.92
N GLU A 63 9.40 -5.73 -13.23
CA GLU A 63 8.75 -7.03 -13.22
C GLU A 63 7.37 -6.99 -12.54
N ILE A 64 7.27 -6.25 -11.43
CA ILE A 64 6.04 -6.12 -10.64
C ILE A 64 4.97 -5.33 -11.38
N LEU A 65 5.36 -4.25 -12.09
CA LEU A 65 4.42 -3.32 -12.72
C LEU A 65 4.01 -3.72 -14.14
N LEU A 66 4.94 -4.28 -14.93
CA LEU A 66 4.66 -4.64 -16.33
C LEU A 66 4.05 -6.05 -16.48
N GLY A 67 4.12 -6.87 -15.44
CA GLY A 67 3.72 -8.28 -15.53
C GLY A 67 4.64 -9.07 -16.49
N GLU A 68 4.59 -10.41 -16.38
CA GLU A 68 5.46 -11.30 -17.17
C GLU A 68 5.23 -11.22 -18.69
N ASP A 69 4.10 -10.65 -19.14
CA ASP A 69 3.68 -10.65 -20.55
C ASP A 69 4.38 -9.58 -21.41
N GLU A 70 4.73 -8.40 -20.86
CA GLU A 70 5.45 -7.36 -21.63
C GLU A 70 6.96 -7.57 -21.69
N VAL A 71 7.54 -8.25 -20.70
CA VAL A 71 9.00 -8.56 -20.67
C VAL A 71 9.40 -9.50 -21.83
N ARG A 72 8.46 -10.30 -22.35
CA ARG A 72 8.70 -11.22 -23.48
C ARG A 72 8.58 -10.58 -24.86
N LEU A 73 8.01 -9.39 -24.97
CA LEU A 73 7.74 -8.71 -26.24
C LEU A 73 8.80 -7.67 -26.63
N GLY A 74 9.71 -7.32 -25.72
CA GLY A 74 10.82 -6.38 -25.95
C GLY A 74 12.17 -7.02 -26.26
N GLY A 75 12.21 -8.34 -26.47
CA GLY A 75 13.43 -9.10 -26.75
C GLY A 75 13.41 -9.75 -28.14
N ASP A 76 13.45 -8.94 -29.19
CA ASP A 76 13.91 -9.31 -30.54
C ASP A 76 14.58 -8.10 -31.21
#